data_AF-A0ABD0ZT97-F1
#
_entry.id   AF-A0ABD0ZT97-F1
#
_cell.length_a   1.000
_cell.length_b   1.000
_cell.length_c   1.000
_cell.angle_alpha   90.00
_cell.angle_beta   90.00
_cell.angle_gamma   90.00
#
_symmetry.space_group_name_H-M   'P 1'
#
loop_
_entity.id
_entity.type
_entity.pdbx_description
1 polymer ?
#
loop_
_entity_poly.entity_id
_entity_poly.type
_entity_poly.pdbx_seq_one_letter_code
_entity_poly.pdbx_strand_id
1 'polypeptide(L)'
;MIVRRFVSLSLLIVALVSSLCGSQKNFACDRKAPTTAKYGLCNVSLSYEARAKDLVSRLSLTEKFQQLVNKSTGVPRLGVPPYEWWSEALHGVSDVGPGIKTS
;
A
#
# COMPACT_ATOMS: atom_id res chain seq x y z
N MET A 1 9.83 -46.48 4.17
CA MET A 1 8.85 -45.65 4.93
C MET A 1 9.45 -44.38 5.55
N ILE A 2 10.75 -44.33 5.84
CA ILE A 2 11.43 -43.18 6.46
C ILE A 2 11.56 -41.94 5.55
N VAL A 3 11.92 -42.11 4.27
CA VAL A 3 12.11 -40.99 3.32
C VAL A 3 10.82 -40.19 3.04
N ARG A 4 9.67 -40.89 2.99
CA ARG A 4 8.34 -40.26 2.81
C ARG A 4 7.94 -39.37 4.00
N ARG A 5 8.38 -39.70 5.22
CA ARG A 5 8.12 -38.89 6.42
C ARG A 5 8.95 -37.62 6.44
N PHE A 6 10.23 -37.69 6.02
CA PHE A 6 11.08 -36.50 5.90
C PHE A 6 10.59 -35.53 4.83
N VAL A 7 10.22 -36.02 3.63
CA VAL A 7 9.66 -35.17 2.57
C VAL A 7 8.35 -34.50 3.00
N SER A 8 7.48 -35.23 3.71
CA SER A 8 6.21 -34.67 4.21
C SER A 8 6.43 -33.61 5.30
N LEU A 9 7.41 -33.82 6.19
CA LEU A 9 7.74 -32.86 7.25
C LEU A 9 8.39 -31.59 6.67
N SER A 10 9.23 -31.72 5.65
CA SER A 10 9.81 -30.60 4.91
C SER A 10 8.75 -29.80 4.15
N LEU A 11 7.77 -30.45 3.49
CA LEU A 11 6.66 -29.75 2.84
C LEU A 11 5.78 -28.98 3.84
N LEU A 12 5.51 -29.56 5.01
CA LEU A 12 4.75 -28.91 6.09
C LEU A 12 5.47 -27.66 6.62
N ILE A 13 6.79 -27.71 6.78
CA ILE A 13 7.60 -26.56 7.21
C ILE A 13 7.58 -25.45 6.16
N VAL A 14 7.71 -25.77 4.87
CA VAL A 14 7.65 -24.78 3.78
C VAL A 14 6.26 -24.13 3.69
N ALA A 15 5.18 -24.89 3.89
CA ALA A 15 3.81 -24.36 3.95
C ALA A 15 3.57 -23.44 5.15
N LEU A 16 4.17 -23.75 6.31
CA LEU A 16 4.08 -22.91 7.50
C LEU A 16 4.81 -21.57 7.32
N VAL A 17 6.01 -21.58 6.72
CA VAL A 17 6.82 -20.38 6.45
C VAL A 17 6.14 -19.46 5.43
N SER A 18 5.47 -20.01 4.43
CA SER A 18 4.74 -19.22 3.43
C SER A 18 3.50 -18.52 4.01
N SER A 19 2.85 -19.09 5.03
CA SER A 19 1.73 -18.44 5.73
C SER A 19 2.14 -17.25 6.61
N LEU A 20 3.42 -17.14 7.02
CA LEU A 20 3.95 -16.01 7.79
C LEU A 20 4.29 -14.79 6.92
N CYS A 21 4.30 -14.94 5.59
CA CYS A 21 4.68 -13.90 4.64
C CYS A 21 3.51 -13.48 3.74
N GLY A 22 2.32 -13.31 4.32
CA GLY A 22 1.22 -12.63 3.65
C GLY A 22 1.46 -11.12 3.73
N SER A 23 1.93 -10.49 2.66
CA SER A 23 2.04 -9.02 2.58
C SER A 23 0.62 -8.41 2.56
N GLN A 24 0.04 -8.17 3.73
CA GLN A 24 -1.19 -7.41 3.87
C GLN A 24 -0.91 -5.97 3.46
N LYS A 25 -1.37 -5.57 2.26
CA LYS A 25 -1.38 -4.16 1.84
C LYS A 25 -2.33 -3.40 2.77
N ASN A 26 -1.76 -2.76 3.79
CA ASN A 26 -2.52 -1.94 4.74
C ASN A 26 -2.88 -0.62 4.07
N PHE A 27 -4.15 -0.47 3.69
CA PHE A 27 -4.69 0.79 3.18
C PHE A 27 -5.17 1.68 4.33
N ALA A 28 -5.04 3.00 4.17
CA ALA A 28 -5.32 3.97 5.22
C ALA A 28 -6.75 3.86 5.77
N CYS A 29 -7.71 3.52 4.91
CA CYS A 29 -9.11 3.42 5.25
C CYS A 29 -9.62 1.97 5.38
N ASP A 30 -8.73 1.02 5.67
CA ASP A 30 -9.16 -0.35 5.96
C ASP A 30 -9.99 -0.39 7.25
N ARG A 31 -11.25 -0.81 7.14
CA ARG A 31 -12.18 -0.97 8.27
C ARG A 31 -11.68 -1.96 9.32
N LYS A 32 -10.81 -2.90 8.92
CA LYS A 32 -10.19 -3.87 9.83
C LYS A 32 -9.03 -3.28 10.64
N ALA A 33 -8.51 -2.11 10.24
CA ALA A 33 -7.46 -1.36 10.93
C ALA A 33 -8.07 -0.16 11.68
N PRO A 34 -8.56 -0.34 12.93
CA PRO A 34 -9.33 0.67 13.65
C PRO A 34 -8.55 1.95 13.98
N THR A 35 -7.22 1.92 13.90
CA THR A 35 -6.34 3.07 14.16
C THR A 35 -6.28 4.05 12.99
N THR A 36 -6.28 3.55 11.74
CA THR A 36 -6.19 4.39 10.53
C THR A 36 -7.57 4.69 9.93
N ALA A 37 -8.54 3.78 10.09
CA ALA A 37 -9.91 3.95 9.59
C ALA A 37 -10.63 5.21 10.13
N LYS A 38 -10.20 5.73 11.27
CA LYS A 38 -10.80 6.90 11.94
C LYS A 38 -10.25 8.24 11.47
N TYR A 39 -9.26 8.26 10.57
CA TYR A 39 -8.72 9.51 10.06
C TYR A 39 -9.77 10.31 9.29
N GLY A 40 -9.66 11.65 9.34
CA GLY A 40 -10.54 12.55 8.60
C GLY A 40 -10.50 12.27 7.09
N LEU A 41 -9.34 11.89 6.56
CA LEU A 41 -9.17 11.49 5.16
C LEU A 41 -10.07 10.31 4.74
N CYS A 42 -10.50 9.47 5.69
CA CYS A 42 -11.39 8.33 5.47
C CYS A 42 -12.88 8.63 5.64
N ASN A 43 -13.24 9.84 6.11
CA ASN A 43 -14.64 10.25 6.25
C ASN A 43 -15.19 10.75 4.91
N VAL A 44 -15.99 9.92 4.26
CA VAL A 44 -16.62 10.22 2.95
C VAL A 44 -17.68 11.32 2.99
N SER A 45 -18.11 11.75 4.18
CA SER A 45 -19.04 12.88 4.34
C SER A 45 -18.34 14.25 4.32
N LEU A 46 -17.00 14.28 4.41
CA LEU A 46 -16.21 15.49 4.30
C LEU A 46 -15.86 15.83 2.84
N SER A 47 -15.64 17.11 2.55
CA SER A 47 -15.17 17.54 1.24
C SER A 47 -13.79 16.96 0.91
N TYR A 48 -13.47 16.83 -0.39
CA TYR A 48 -12.16 16.39 -0.83
C TYR A 48 -11.03 17.26 -0.27
N GLU A 49 -11.24 18.57 -0.20
CA GLU A 49 -10.27 19.52 0.39
C GLU A 49 -10.02 19.21 1.88
N ALA A 50 -11.08 19.01 2.66
CA ALA A 50 -10.94 18.68 4.08
C ALA A 50 -10.21 17.35 4.29
N ARG A 51 -10.50 16.35 3.46
CA ARG A 51 -9.84 15.04 3.49
C ARG A 51 -8.36 15.12 3.09
N ALA A 52 -8.03 15.90 2.05
CA ALA A 52 -6.66 16.13 1.62
C ALA A 52 -5.87 16.91 2.67
N LYS A 53 -6.48 17.94 3.28
CA LYS A 53 -5.88 18.72 4.36
C LYS A 53 -5.58 17.85 5.59
N ASP A 54 -6.50 16.95 5.97
CA ASP A 54 -6.26 15.98 7.05
C ASP A 54 -5.06 15.09 6.73
N LEU A 55 -4.98 14.51 5.51
CA LEU A 55 -3.82 13.72 5.10
C LEU A 55 -2.51 14.51 5.17
N VAL A 56 -2.43 15.68 4.54
CA VAL A 56 -1.20 16.50 4.49
C VAL A 56 -0.80 16.99 5.89
N SER A 57 -1.77 17.25 6.77
CA SER A 57 -1.48 17.66 8.15
C SER A 57 -0.83 16.56 8.99
N ARG A 58 -1.02 15.29 8.64
CA ARG A 58 -0.47 14.11 9.33
C ARG A 58 0.96 13.75 8.89
N LEU A 59 1.42 14.31 7.76
CA LEU A 59 2.75 14.07 7.22
C LEU A 59 3.81 14.86 7.99
N SER A 60 4.88 14.19 8.36
CA SER A 60 6.14 14.83 8.72
C SER A 60 6.72 15.60 7.54
N LEU A 61 7.67 16.50 7.82
CA LEU A 61 8.32 17.29 6.77
C LEU A 61 9.02 16.38 5.73
N THR A 62 9.72 15.34 6.19
CA THR A 62 10.37 14.36 5.30
C THR A 62 9.36 13.61 4.43
N GLU A 63 8.25 13.15 5.02
CA GLU A 63 7.19 12.47 4.26
C GLU A 63 6.59 13.40 3.20
N LYS A 64 6.38 14.70 3.51
CA LYS A 64 5.91 15.70 2.53
C LYS A 64 6.85 15.84 1.36
N PHE A 65 8.16 15.96 1.59
CA PHE A 65 9.14 16.06 0.52
C PHE A 65 9.10 14.85 -0.41
N GLN A 66 8.87 13.66 0.13
CA GLN A 66 8.73 12.43 -0.66
C GLN A 66 7.44 12.36 -1.50
N GLN A 67 6.45 13.25 -1.26
CA GLN A 67 5.23 13.33 -2.06
C GLN A 67 5.35 14.30 -3.26
N LEU A 68 6.47 15.03 -3.40
CA LEU A 68 6.64 16.06 -4.44
C LEU A 68 7.22 15.54 -5.76
N VAL A 69 7.36 14.22 -5.89
CA VAL A 69 7.89 13.55 -7.08
C VAL A 69 6.87 12.55 -7.62
N ASN A 70 6.98 12.22 -8.91
CA ASN A 70 6.10 11.27 -9.59
C ASN A 70 6.10 9.90 -8.88
N LYS A 71 7.30 9.38 -8.60
CA LYS A 71 7.51 8.14 -7.85
C LYS A 71 7.40 8.39 -6.35
N SER A 72 6.21 8.72 -5.89
CA SER A 72 5.98 9.02 -4.49
C SER A 72 6.08 7.76 -3.63
N THR A 73 6.89 7.82 -2.57
CA THR A 73 6.95 6.74 -1.60
C THR A 73 5.70 6.74 -0.73
N GLY A 74 5.27 5.55 -0.31
CA GLY A 74 4.14 5.43 0.61
C GLY A 74 4.45 6.03 1.98
N VAL A 75 3.40 6.12 2.81
CA VAL A 75 3.47 6.51 4.21
C VAL A 75 2.93 5.36 5.05
N PRO A 76 3.75 4.32 5.35
CA PRO A 76 3.28 3.07 5.96
C PRO A 76 2.58 3.27 7.31
N ARG A 77 3.04 4.24 8.12
CA ARG A 77 2.42 4.57 9.41
C ARG A 77 0.98 5.04 9.28
N LEU A 78 0.61 5.61 8.13
CA LEU A 78 -0.75 6.06 7.83
C LEU A 78 -1.53 5.07 6.95
N GLY A 79 -0.92 3.94 6.55
CA GLY A 79 -1.51 3.01 5.58
C GLY A 79 -1.62 3.58 4.17
N VAL A 80 -0.84 4.60 3.81
CA VAL A 80 -0.86 5.16 2.45
C VAL A 80 0.17 4.39 1.61
N PRO A 81 -0.25 3.68 0.55
CA PRO A 81 0.70 2.97 -0.32
C PRO A 81 1.53 3.96 -1.15
N PRO A 82 2.67 3.53 -1.71
CA PRO A 82 3.35 4.31 -2.74
C PRO A 82 2.41 4.57 -3.91
N TYR A 83 2.58 5.71 -4.57
CA TYR A 83 1.75 6.10 -5.71
C TYR A 83 2.60 6.73 -6.79
N GLU A 84 2.46 6.22 -8.00
CA GLU A 84 3.10 6.78 -9.19
C GLU A 84 2.04 7.56 -9.99
N TRP A 85 2.13 8.89 -9.95
CA TRP A 85 1.11 9.74 -10.57
C TRP A 85 1.43 10.12 -12.02
N TRP A 86 2.63 9.82 -12.53
CA TRP A 86 2.93 10.01 -13.94
C TRP A 86 2.46 8.81 -14.76
N SER A 87 1.32 9.00 -15.43
CA SER A 87 0.78 8.09 -16.44
C SER A 87 0.52 8.85 -17.74
N GLU A 88 0.59 8.15 -18.88
CA GLU A 88 0.41 8.74 -20.20
C GLU A 88 -0.69 8.03 -20.97
N ALA A 89 -1.52 8.79 -21.69
CA ALA A 89 -2.66 8.25 -22.43
C ALA A 89 -3.03 9.04 -23.70
N LEU A 90 -2.06 9.67 -24.39
CA LEU A 90 -2.30 10.63 -25.49
C LEU A 90 -3.27 10.10 -26.56
N HIS A 91 -3.11 8.85 -26.98
CA HIS A 91 -3.96 8.17 -27.97
C HIS A 91 -4.28 6.73 -27.53
N GLY A 92 -4.48 6.56 -26.22
CA GLY A 92 -4.56 5.25 -25.57
C GLY A 92 -3.50 5.12 -24.48
N VAL A 93 -3.73 4.19 -23.54
CA VAL A 93 -2.84 3.94 -22.41
C VAL A 93 -1.43 3.60 -22.91
N SER A 94 -0.44 4.35 -22.47
CA SER A 94 0.97 4.19 -22.82
C SER A 94 1.75 3.61 -21.65
N ASP A 95 2.78 2.81 -21.93
CA ASP A 95 3.69 2.22 -20.95
C ASP A 95 4.98 3.02 -20.70
N VAL A 96 5.12 4.18 -21.36
CA VAL A 96 6.20 5.15 -21.18
C VAL A 96 6.15 5.77 -19.78
N GLY A 97 4.95 6.16 -19.34
CA GLY A 97 4.71 6.61 -17.98
C GLY A 97 4.76 5.43 -16.99
N PRO A 98 5.50 5.53 -15.87
CA PRO A 98 5.64 4.42 -14.93
C PRO A 98 4.34 4.06 -14.17
N GLY A 99 3.33 4.94 -14.12
CA GLY A 99 2.12 4.77 -13.30
C GLY A 99 1.15 3.70 -13.76
N ILE A 100 1.33 3.17 -14.97
CA ILE A 100 0.58 2.02 -15.48
C ILE A 100 1.18 0.69 -15.03
N LYS A 101 2.42 0.68 -14.54
CA LYS A 101 3.06 -0.53 -14.01
C LYS A 101 2.46 -0.78 -12.63
N THR A 102 1.88 -1.97 -12.44
CA THR A 102 1.16 -2.32 -11.21
C THR A 102 2.02 -2.07 -9.97
N SER A 103 1.57 -1.16 -9.09
CA SER A 103 2.17 -0.83 -7.79
C SER A 103 1.86 -1.86 -6.70
#